data_AF-A0A819HS34-F1
#
_entry.id   AF-A0A819HS34-F1
#
_cell.length_a   1.000
_cell.length_b   1.000
_cell.length_c   1.000
_cell.angle_alpha   90.00
_cell.angle_beta   90.00
_cell.angle_gamma   90.00
#
_symmetry.space_group_name_H-M   'P 1'
#
loop_
_entity.id
_entity.type
_entity.pdbx_description
1 polymer ?
#
loop_
_entity_poly.entity_id
_entity_poly.type
_entity_poly.pdbx_seq_one_letter_code
_entity_poly.pdbx_strand_id
1 'polypeptide(L)'
;MYSDIDPRVRELGFVVKTLAKKCNICDASRGTLSSYAYILMVIHFLQQIQPPVLPVLQQVLPDGLSSDISNDRKLGDWNVYFYDDLKNLNEVWKDCSLNKLSSGELWIEFLRYYTEIFDYDKNIVTIRQFRSLLRSEKGWFHPTIAIEDPFILTHDLTEKLSLR
;
A
#
# COMPACT_ATOMS: atom_id res chain seq x y z
N MET A 1 -6.35 1.15 11.32
CA MET A 1 -5.62 -0.13 11.20
C MET A 1 -4.14 0.08 10.98
N TYR A 2 -3.63 0.34 9.76
CA TYR A 2 -2.19 0.58 9.56
C TYR A 2 -1.66 1.79 10.36
N SER A 3 -2.48 2.83 10.52
CA SER A 3 -2.18 4.00 11.36
C SER A 3 -2.00 3.70 12.85
N ASP A 4 -2.42 2.52 13.29
CA ASP A 4 -2.38 2.11 14.69
C ASP A 4 -1.14 1.23 14.98
N ILE A 5 -0.44 0.81 13.91
CA ILE A 5 0.83 0.09 13.98
C ILE A 5 1.99 1.07 14.19
N ASP A 6 2.03 2.14 13.41
CA ASP A 6 3.10 3.13 13.46
C ASP A 6 2.56 4.56 13.19
N PRO A 7 2.87 5.55 14.05
CA PRO A 7 2.39 6.93 13.88
C PRO A 7 2.87 7.59 12.57
N ARG A 8 4.03 7.19 12.05
CA ARG A 8 4.64 7.75 10.84
C ARG A 8 3.74 7.55 9.61
N VAL A 9 2.88 6.53 9.62
CA VAL A 9 1.85 6.31 8.58
C VAL A 9 0.89 7.49 8.48
N ARG A 10 0.39 7.97 9.63
CA ARG A 10 -0.56 9.08 9.68
C ARG A 10 0.10 10.38 9.27
N GLU A 11 1.33 10.58 9.73
CA GLU A 11 2.12 11.77 9.43
C GLU A 11 2.42 11.87 7.93
N LEU A 12 2.94 10.82 7.31
CA LEU A 12 3.18 10.77 5.86
C LEU A 12 1.89 10.86 5.06
N GLY A 13 0.83 10.16 5.47
CA GLY A 13 -0.47 10.25 4.82
C GLY A 13 -1.02 11.68 4.81
N PHE A 14 -0.83 12.44 5.90
CA PHE A 14 -1.23 13.84 5.97
C PHE A 14 -0.38 14.74 5.06
N VAL A 15 0.94 14.55 5.05
CA VAL A 15 1.86 15.31 4.19
C VAL A 15 1.56 15.08 2.72
N VAL A 16 1.45 13.82 2.29
CA VAL A 16 1.09 13.44 0.91
C VAL A 16 -0.24 14.05 0.50
N LYS A 17 -1.27 13.92 1.34
CA LYS A 17 -2.59 14.47 1.04
C LYS A 17 -2.56 15.99 0.93
N THR A 18 -1.80 16.67 1.79
CA THR A 18 -1.66 18.13 1.76
C THR A 18 -0.93 18.58 0.51
N LEU A 19 0.15 17.90 0.12
CA LEU A 19 0.87 18.17 -1.11
C LEU A 19 -0.04 17.96 -2.33
N ALA A 20 -0.70 16.81 -2.42
CA ALA A 20 -1.56 16.48 -3.55
C ALA A 20 -2.71 17.49 -3.72
N LYS A 21 -3.29 17.98 -2.61
CA LYS A 21 -4.27 19.07 -2.66
C LYS A 21 -3.66 20.38 -3.16
N LYS A 22 -2.49 20.77 -2.65
CA LYS A 22 -1.81 22.01 -3.10
C LYS A 22 -1.39 21.96 -4.58
N CYS A 23 -1.05 20.77 -5.07
CA CYS A 23 -0.71 20.53 -6.47
C CYS A 23 -1.93 20.28 -7.37
N ASN A 24 -3.16 20.31 -6.83
CA ASN A 24 -4.41 20.02 -7.56
C ASN A 24 -4.46 18.64 -8.25
N ILE A 25 -3.85 17.62 -7.64
CA ILE A 25 -3.80 16.24 -8.15
C ILE A 25 -4.62 15.24 -7.31
N CYS A 26 -5.58 15.74 -6.51
CA CYS A 26 -6.27 14.99 -5.45
C CYS A 26 -7.81 15.01 -5.56
N ASP A 27 -8.34 14.94 -6.78
CA ASP A 27 -9.77 14.98 -7.12
C ASP A 27 -10.12 13.95 -8.21
N ALA A 28 -10.61 12.79 -7.78
CA ALA A 28 -11.04 11.70 -8.66
C ALA A 28 -12.21 12.08 -9.59
N SER A 29 -13.04 13.04 -9.19
CA SER A 29 -14.14 13.52 -10.04
C SER A 29 -13.64 14.36 -11.23
N ARG A 30 -12.40 14.84 -11.17
CA ARG A 30 -11.74 15.64 -12.22
C ARG A 30 -10.63 14.87 -12.94
N GLY A 31 -10.55 13.55 -12.77
CA GLY A 31 -9.57 12.70 -13.44
C GLY A 31 -8.19 12.66 -12.80
N THR A 32 -8.08 12.93 -11.49
CA THR A 32 -6.83 12.82 -10.71
C THR A 32 -6.97 11.75 -9.60
N LEU A 33 -5.91 11.44 -8.84
CA LEU A 33 -5.95 10.32 -7.88
C LEU A 33 -6.87 10.60 -6.68
N SER A 34 -7.57 9.56 -6.21
CA SER A 34 -8.38 9.65 -5.00
C SER A 34 -7.51 9.77 -3.75
N SER A 35 -8.05 10.36 -2.66
CA SER A 35 -7.34 10.35 -1.37
C SER A 35 -7.02 8.94 -0.87
N TYR A 36 -7.82 7.94 -1.24
CA TYR A 36 -7.59 6.55 -0.90
C TYR A 36 -6.36 5.98 -1.62
N ALA A 37 -6.23 6.25 -2.93
CA ALA A 37 -5.09 5.83 -3.73
C ALA A 37 -3.75 6.36 -3.18
N TYR A 38 -3.71 7.63 -2.76
CA TYR A 38 -2.52 8.20 -2.12
C TYR A 38 -2.14 7.50 -0.81
N ILE A 39 -3.12 7.09 -0.01
CA ILE A 39 -2.85 6.34 1.22
C ILE A 39 -2.31 4.94 0.90
N LEU A 40 -2.82 4.27 -0.14
CA LEU A 40 -2.26 3.00 -0.59
C LEU A 40 -0.82 3.15 -1.07
N MET A 41 -0.49 4.23 -1.79
CA MET A 41 0.89 4.54 -2.17
C MET A 41 1.82 4.72 -0.97
N VAL A 42 1.35 5.38 0.09
CA VAL A 42 2.11 5.54 1.35
C VAL A 42 2.33 4.19 2.02
N ILE A 43 1.27 3.39 2.18
CA ILE A 43 1.38 2.06 2.82
C ILE A 43 2.32 1.16 2.02
N HIS A 44 2.17 1.13 0.69
CA HIS A 44 3.05 0.37 -0.19
C HIS A 44 4.52 0.77 0.00
N PHE A 45 4.83 2.06 -0.06
CA PHE A 45 6.20 2.54 0.18
C PHE A 45 6.74 2.09 1.55
N LEU A 46 5.94 2.21 2.61
CA LEU A 46 6.35 1.82 3.97
C LEU A 46 6.52 0.30 4.15
N GLN A 47 5.91 -0.52 3.29
CA GLN A 47 6.16 -1.96 3.20
C GLN A 47 7.41 -2.29 2.39
N GLN A 48 7.76 -1.47 1.39
CA GLN A 48 8.87 -1.73 0.47
C GLN A 48 10.22 -1.17 0.93
N ILE A 49 10.22 -0.12 1.76
CA ILE A 49 11.46 0.42 2.34
C ILE A 49 12.18 -0.64 3.18
N GLN A 50 13.51 -0.62 3.19
CA GLN A 50 14.32 -1.57 3.95
C GLN A 50 15.12 -0.86 5.07
N PRO A 51 14.96 -1.27 6.34
CA PRO A 51 14.00 -2.27 6.84
C PRO A 51 12.54 -1.75 6.75
N PRO A 52 11.53 -2.65 6.63
CA PRO A 52 10.13 -2.25 6.48
C PRO A 52 9.60 -1.52 7.71
N VAL A 53 8.78 -0.51 7.48
CA VAL A 53 8.05 0.19 8.54
C VAL A 53 6.72 -0.50 8.82
N LEU A 54 6.10 -1.12 7.81
CA LEU A 54 4.82 -1.80 7.92
C LEU A 54 4.90 -3.25 7.46
N PRO A 55 4.11 -4.15 8.09
CA PRO A 55 3.90 -5.49 7.58
C PRO A 55 2.91 -5.48 6.41
N VAL A 56 2.81 -6.62 5.74
CA VAL A 56 1.64 -6.96 4.91
C VAL A 56 0.67 -7.77 5.76
N LEU A 57 -0.36 -7.14 6.32
CA LEU A 57 -1.29 -7.79 7.25
C LEU A 57 -2.05 -8.98 6.63
N GLN A 58 -2.23 -8.97 5.31
CA GLN A 58 -2.85 -10.07 4.56
C GLN A 58 -1.93 -11.31 4.45
N GLN A 59 -0.63 -11.16 4.75
CA GLN A 59 0.36 -12.25 4.75
C GLN A 59 0.81 -12.64 6.17
N VAL A 60 0.40 -11.90 7.20
CA VAL A 60 0.68 -12.27 8.59
C VAL A 60 -0.28 -13.39 9.01
N LEU A 61 0.27 -14.53 9.42
CA LEU A 61 -0.45 -15.68 9.93
C LEU A 61 -0.04 -15.93 11.39
N PRO A 62 -0.99 -16.12 12.31
CA PRO A 62 -0.67 -16.61 13.65
C PRO A 62 0.01 -17.99 13.60
N ASP A 63 0.87 -18.27 14.58
CA ASP A 63 1.48 -19.60 14.71
C ASP A 63 0.40 -20.69 14.80
N GLY A 64 0.48 -21.68 13.90
CA GLY A 64 -0.45 -22.81 13.84
C GLY A 64 -1.69 -22.60 12.97
N LEU A 65 -1.90 -21.41 12.37
CA LEU A 65 -2.95 -21.21 11.38
C LEU A 65 -2.45 -21.64 9.99
N SER A 66 -3.06 -22.66 9.39
CA SER A 66 -2.78 -23.01 7.99
C SER A 66 -3.38 -21.96 7.05
N SER A 67 -2.83 -21.87 5.83
CA SER A 67 -3.36 -21.03 4.74
C SER A 67 -4.84 -21.28 4.42
N ASP A 68 -5.41 -22.38 4.91
CA ASP A 68 -6.79 -22.78 4.62
C ASP A 68 -7.79 -21.91 5.39
N ILE A 69 -7.48 -21.50 6.62
CA ILE A 69 -8.37 -20.68 7.45
C ILE A 69 -8.42 -19.22 6.97
N SER A 70 -7.29 -18.69 6.47
CA SER A 70 -7.30 -17.36 5.85
C SER A 70 -8.12 -17.33 4.56
N ASN A 71 -8.28 -18.47 3.87
CA ASN A 71 -9.12 -18.60 2.68
C ASN A 71 -10.63 -18.70 2.99
N ASP A 72 -11.02 -18.95 4.23
CA ASP A 72 -12.43 -19.04 4.65
C ASP A 72 -13.06 -17.66 4.94
N ARG A 73 -12.25 -16.63 5.25
CA ARG A 73 -12.75 -15.25 5.40
C ARG A 73 -12.99 -14.62 4.03
N LYS A 74 -14.12 -14.95 3.40
CA LYS A 74 -14.55 -14.38 2.12
C LYS A 74 -15.82 -13.54 2.27
N LEU A 75 -15.87 -12.45 1.50
CA LEU A 75 -17.09 -11.68 1.24
C LEU A 75 -17.38 -11.75 -0.26
N GLY A 76 -18.33 -12.60 -0.65
CA GLY A 76 -18.48 -12.99 -2.06
C GLY A 76 -17.26 -13.77 -2.54
N ASP A 77 -16.68 -13.34 -3.67
CA ASP A 77 -15.50 -13.98 -4.25
C ASP A 77 -14.16 -13.44 -3.70
N TRP A 78 -14.22 -12.43 -2.83
CA TRP A 78 -13.03 -11.74 -2.33
C TRP A 78 -12.59 -12.28 -0.99
N ASN A 79 -11.32 -12.69 -0.89
CA ASN A 79 -10.68 -12.96 0.40
C ASN A 79 -10.44 -11.63 1.12
N VAL A 80 -11.06 -11.48 2.30
CA VAL A 80 -10.99 -10.28 3.14
C VAL A 80 -10.19 -10.51 4.42
N TYR A 81 -9.46 -11.62 4.51
CA TYR A 81 -8.55 -11.89 5.62
C TYR A 81 -7.45 -10.83 5.69
N PHE A 82 -7.19 -10.37 6.90
CA PHE A 82 -5.98 -9.68 7.31
C PHE A 82 -5.80 -9.93 8.82
N TYR A 83 -4.55 -9.87 9.29
CA TYR A 83 -4.26 -9.96 10.71
C TYR A 83 -4.72 -8.67 11.44
N ASP A 84 -5.66 -8.82 12.37
CA ASP A 84 -6.35 -7.71 13.06
C ASP A 84 -5.93 -7.55 14.53
N ASP A 85 -5.22 -8.53 15.12
CA ASP A 85 -4.73 -8.48 16.50
C ASP A 85 -3.42 -7.68 16.63
N LEU A 86 -3.53 -6.36 16.46
CA LEU A 86 -2.37 -5.46 16.50
C LEU A 86 -1.61 -5.46 17.84
N LYS A 87 -2.23 -5.91 18.94
CA LYS A 87 -1.59 -5.98 20.26
C LYS A 87 -0.50 -7.06 20.29
N ASN A 88 -0.75 -8.18 19.62
CA ASN A 88 0.16 -9.31 19.54
C ASN A 88 0.96 -9.33 18.23
N LEU A 89 0.92 -8.27 17.43
CA LEU A 89 1.62 -8.19 16.15
C LEU A 89 3.15 -8.42 16.28
N ASN A 90 3.76 -7.96 17.37
CA ASN A 90 5.20 -8.14 17.64
C ASN A 90 5.59 -9.62 17.86
N GLU A 91 4.63 -10.46 18.21
CA GLU A 91 4.85 -11.89 18.40
C GLU A 91 5.02 -12.62 17.06
N VAL A 92 4.28 -12.16 16.04
CA VAL A 92 4.21 -12.80 14.71
C VAL A 92 5.00 -12.06 13.62
N TRP A 93 5.31 -10.77 13.82
CA TRP A 93 6.10 -9.96 12.89
C TRP A 93 7.34 -9.38 13.57
N LYS A 94 8.49 -10.04 13.35
CA LYS A 94 9.76 -9.75 14.04
C LYS A 94 10.47 -8.49 13.54
N ASP A 95 10.14 -8.03 12.35
CA ASP A 95 10.74 -6.80 11.79
C ASP A 95 10.11 -5.52 12.37
N CYS A 96 9.17 -5.67 13.31
CA CYS A 96 8.55 -4.53 13.95
C CYS A 96 9.61 -3.60 14.57
N SER A 97 9.47 -2.31 14.29
CA SER A 97 10.32 -1.26 14.82
C SER A 97 11.82 -1.35 14.45
N LEU A 98 12.21 -2.16 13.46
CA LEU A 98 13.60 -2.17 12.97
C LEU A 98 13.95 -0.88 12.25
N ASN A 99 13.00 -0.29 11.53
CA ASN A 99 13.19 0.99 10.86
C ASN A 99 13.20 2.16 11.86
N LYS A 100 14.32 2.88 11.90
CA LYS A 100 14.56 4.03 12.81
C LYS A 100 14.51 5.39 12.11
N LEU A 101 14.19 5.45 10.82
CA LEU A 101 14.08 6.72 10.11
C LEU A 101 12.95 7.56 10.70
N SER A 102 13.23 8.84 10.88
CA SER A 102 12.23 9.83 11.24
C SER A 102 11.20 10.02 10.11
N SER A 103 10.06 10.60 10.43
CA SER A 103 9.03 10.90 9.42
C SER A 103 9.52 11.86 8.33
N GLY A 104 10.44 12.77 8.68
CA GLY A 104 11.09 13.66 7.71
C GLY A 104 11.98 12.91 6.73
N GLU A 105 12.79 11.97 7.22
CA GLU A 105 13.62 11.12 6.35
C GLU A 105 12.76 10.19 5.48
N LEU A 106 11.73 9.57 6.05
CA LEU A 106 10.79 8.76 5.30
C LEU A 106 10.04 9.56 4.22
N TRP A 107 9.77 10.85 4.46
CA TRP A 107 9.16 11.72 3.47
C TRP A 107 10.09 11.93 2.26
N ILE A 108 11.38 12.15 2.50
CA ILE A 108 12.37 12.28 1.42
C ILE A 108 12.51 10.96 0.66
N GLU A 109 12.60 9.83 1.37
CA GLU A 109 12.65 8.51 0.73
C GLU A 109 11.36 8.17 -0.03
N PHE A 110 10.20 8.62 0.44
CA PHE A 110 8.93 8.46 -0.29
C PHE A 110 8.97 9.16 -1.64
N LEU A 111 9.45 10.42 -1.66
CA LEU A 111 9.60 11.18 -2.90
C LEU A 111 10.57 10.46 -3.84
N ARG A 112 11.76 10.13 -3.35
CA ARG A 112 12.78 9.41 -4.11
C ARG A 112 12.27 8.09 -4.66
N TYR A 113 11.53 7.33 -3.86
CA TYR A 113 10.96 6.05 -4.27
C TYR A 113 10.07 6.21 -5.50
N TYR A 114 9.12 7.14 -5.47
CA TYR A 114 8.20 7.37 -6.58
C TYR A 114 8.79 8.20 -7.72
N THR A 115 9.96 8.83 -7.59
CA THR A 115 10.60 9.55 -8.70
C THR A 115 11.73 8.78 -9.38
N GLU A 116 12.43 7.91 -8.65
CA GLU A 116 13.67 7.27 -9.12
C GLU A 116 13.65 5.74 -9.08
N ILE A 117 12.87 5.14 -8.18
CA ILE A 117 13.00 3.69 -7.87
C ILE A 117 11.81 2.90 -8.44
N PHE A 118 10.59 3.39 -8.27
CA PHE A 118 9.39 2.69 -8.69
C PHE A 118 9.26 2.69 -10.22
N ASP A 119 9.42 1.53 -10.83
CA ASP A 119 9.25 1.34 -12.28
C ASP A 119 7.74 1.25 -12.61
N TYR A 120 7.18 2.39 -13.03
CA TYR A 120 5.77 2.57 -13.39
C TYR A 120 5.33 1.72 -14.58
N ASP A 121 6.24 1.35 -15.48
CA ASP A 121 5.94 0.60 -16.70
C ASP A 121 5.80 -0.91 -16.42
N LYS A 122 6.38 -1.38 -15.31
CA LYS A 122 6.38 -2.79 -14.94
C LYS A 122 5.53 -3.10 -13.71
N ASN A 123 5.53 -2.23 -12.71
CA ASN A 123 4.98 -2.54 -11.40
C ASN A 123 3.62 -1.90 -11.14
N ILE A 124 2.86 -2.56 -10.27
CA ILE A 124 1.60 -2.10 -9.71
C ILE A 124 1.81 -1.82 -8.21
N VAL A 125 1.28 -0.68 -7.73
CA VAL A 125 1.21 -0.40 -6.30
C VAL A 125 0.21 -1.36 -5.68
N THR A 126 0.68 -2.22 -4.78
CA THR A 126 -0.15 -3.18 -4.05
C THR A 126 0.29 -3.27 -2.59
N ILE A 127 -0.66 -3.43 -1.67
CA ILE A 127 -0.36 -3.54 -0.23
C ILE A 127 -0.62 -4.93 0.34
N ARG A 128 -1.10 -5.87 -0.49
CA ARG A 128 -1.50 -7.23 -0.07
C ARG A 128 -0.37 -8.26 -0.11
N GLN A 129 0.78 -7.89 -0.66
CA GLN A 129 1.95 -8.77 -0.78
C GLN A 129 3.25 -7.97 -0.78
N PHE A 130 4.31 -8.53 -0.20
CA PHE A 130 5.65 -7.93 -0.27
C PHE A 130 6.26 -8.04 -1.67
N ARG A 131 6.02 -9.16 -2.36
CA ARG A 131 6.50 -9.38 -3.72
C ARG A 131 5.91 -8.33 -4.65
N SER A 132 6.76 -7.67 -5.44
CA SER A 132 6.31 -6.78 -6.51
C SER A 132 5.29 -7.46 -7.42
N LEU A 133 4.18 -6.78 -7.67
CA LEU A 133 3.13 -7.20 -8.59
C LEU A 133 3.37 -6.56 -9.94
N LEU A 134 3.49 -7.37 -10.99
CA LEU A 134 3.76 -6.90 -12.33
C LEU A 134 2.46 -6.60 -13.09
N ARG A 135 2.49 -5.59 -13.95
CA ARG A 135 1.39 -5.28 -14.88
C ARG A 135 1.05 -6.45 -15.79
N SER A 136 2.05 -7.19 -16.24
CA SER A 136 1.85 -8.38 -17.07
C SER A 136 1.06 -9.48 -16.36
N GLU A 137 1.17 -9.60 -15.04
CA GLU A 137 0.39 -10.56 -14.24
C GLU A 137 -1.10 -10.18 -14.17
N LYS A 138 -1.43 -8.90 -14.33
CA LYS A 138 -2.80 -8.37 -14.26
C LYS A 138 -3.40 -7.97 -15.61
N GLY A 139 -2.58 -7.88 -16.66
CA GLY A 139 -2.98 -7.32 -17.94
C GLY A 139 -3.23 -5.80 -17.92
N TRP A 140 -2.67 -5.07 -16.95
CA TRP A 140 -2.89 -3.63 -16.77
C TRP A 140 -1.84 -2.79 -17.50
N PHE A 141 -2.02 -2.65 -18.82
CA PHE A 141 -1.02 -2.04 -19.72
C PHE A 141 -1.22 -0.54 -20.01
N HIS A 142 -2.02 0.18 -19.22
CA HIS A 142 -2.20 1.62 -19.42
C HIS A 142 -0.96 2.43 -18.98
N PRO A 143 -0.70 3.60 -19.60
CA PRO A 143 0.52 4.38 -19.40
C PRO A 143 0.58 5.15 -18.06
N THR A 144 -0.52 5.25 -17.33
CA THR A 144 -0.57 5.89 -16.01
C THR A 144 -0.16 4.93 -14.91
N ILE A 145 0.28 5.44 -13.76
CA ILE A 145 0.47 4.62 -12.53
C ILE A 145 -0.72 3.69 -12.31
N ALA A 146 -0.48 2.45 -11.88
CA ALA A 146 -1.49 1.44 -11.57
C ALA A 146 -1.51 1.15 -10.06
N ILE A 147 -2.70 1.11 -9.45
CA ILE A 147 -2.85 0.91 -8.01
C ILE A 147 -3.97 -0.11 -7.75
N GLU A 148 -3.59 -1.27 -7.23
CA GLU A 148 -4.51 -2.38 -6.90
C GLU A 148 -5.27 -2.08 -5.60
N ASP A 149 -6.59 -2.30 -5.61
CA ASP A 149 -7.36 -2.38 -4.37
C ASP A 149 -6.96 -3.63 -3.56
N PRO A 150 -6.73 -3.52 -2.23
CA PRO A 150 -6.25 -4.64 -1.42
C PRO A 150 -7.19 -5.83 -1.33
N PHE A 151 -8.49 -5.65 -1.63
CA PHE A 151 -9.51 -6.70 -1.55
C PHE A 151 -10.16 -6.98 -2.91
N ILE A 152 -10.53 -5.94 -3.66
CA ILE A 152 -11.15 -6.07 -4.98
C ILE A 152 -10.05 -6.10 -6.05
N LEU A 153 -9.40 -7.26 -6.21
CA LEU A 153 -8.16 -7.40 -6.98
C LEU A 153 -8.29 -7.14 -8.50
N THR A 154 -9.51 -7.01 -9.01
CA THR A 154 -9.79 -6.60 -10.40
C THR A 154 -9.91 -5.09 -10.57
N HIS A 155 -9.95 -4.33 -9.47
CA HIS A 155 -10.16 -2.89 -9.48
C HIS A 155 -8.82 -2.15 -9.41
N ASP A 156 -8.46 -1.47 -10.51
CA ASP A 156 -7.39 -0.48 -10.52
C ASP A 156 -7.99 0.89 -10.14
N LEU A 157 -7.50 1.49 -9.06
CA LEU A 157 -7.96 2.81 -8.59
C LEU A 157 -7.63 3.96 -9.55
N THR A 158 -6.89 3.67 -10.62
CA THR A 158 -6.37 4.63 -11.58
C THR A 158 -6.94 4.48 -12.99
N GLU A 159 -7.83 3.50 -13.21
CA GLU A 159 -8.39 3.18 -14.54
C GLU A 159 -9.05 4.40 -15.22
N LYS A 160 -9.55 5.35 -14.41
CA LYS A 160 -10.21 6.59 -14.87
C LYS A 160 -9.27 7.79 -15.01
N LEU A 161 -7.96 7.63 -14.82
CA LEU A 161 -7.00 8.71 -15.03
C LEU A 161 -6.87 9.01 -16.53
N SER A 162 -7.07 10.27 -16.90
CA SER A 162 -6.83 10.76 -18.26
C SER A 162 -5.44 11.38 -18.32
N LEU A 163 -4.60 10.93 -19.25
CA LEU A 163 -3.47 11.75 -19.70
C LEU A 163 -4.05 13.00 -20.38
N ARG A 164 -3.67 14.19 -19.92
CA ARG A 164 -3.99 15.46 -20.59
C ARG A 164 -2.75 15.97 -21.32
#